data_AF-A0A377LVH3-F1
#
_entry.id   AF-A0A377LVH3-F1
#
_cell.length_a   1.000
_cell.length_b   1.000
_cell.length_c   1.000
_cell.angle_alpha   90.00
_cell.angle_beta   90.00
_cell.angle_gamma   90.00
#
_symmetry.space_group_name_H-M   'P 1'
#
loop_
_entity.id
_entity.type
_entity.pdbx_description
1 polymer ?
#
loop_
_entity_poly.entity_id
_entity_poly.type
_entity_poly.pdbx_seq_one_letter_code
_entity_poly.pdbx_strand_id
1 'polypeptide(L)'
;MLRTPRNAAAGSLRQLDPRITAKRPLTFFCYGVGILEGGELPDTHLGRLLQFKAWGLPVSNRVQLCDSPEAVLAFIARLKKTARRSVLISMVW
;
A
#
# COMPACT_ATOMS: atom_id res chain seq x y z
N MET A 1 24.84 2.26 3.95
CA MET A 1 23.66 2.69 4.73
C MET A 1 22.45 2.85 3.81
N LEU A 2 21.31 2.25 4.15
CA LEU A 2 20.06 2.43 3.39
C LEU A 2 19.49 3.81 3.72
N ARG A 3 19.43 4.71 2.73
CA ARG A 3 19.21 6.15 2.92
C ARG A 3 17.74 6.56 3.12
N THR A 4 16.78 5.69 2.75
CA THR A 4 15.33 5.94 2.87
C THR A 4 14.56 4.62 3.09
N PRO A 5 13.35 4.64 3.66
CA PRO A 5 12.49 3.45 3.80
C PRO A 5 12.24 2.73 2.46
N ARG A 6 12.08 3.48 1.36
CA ARG A 6 11.98 2.93 -0.01
C ARG A 6 13.19 2.07 -0.35
N ASN A 7 14.38 2.62 -0.17
CA ASN A 7 15.62 1.91 -0.49
C ASN A 7 15.82 0.71 0.45
N ALA A 8 15.45 0.86 1.72
CA ALA A 8 15.51 -0.22 2.69
C ALA A 8 14.61 -1.41 2.31
N ALA A 9 13.37 -1.15 1.91
CA ALA A 9 12.45 -2.19 1.45
C ALA A 9 12.99 -2.89 0.18
N ALA A 10 13.38 -2.11 -0.83
CA ALA A 10 13.91 -2.65 -2.08
C ALA A 10 15.17 -3.52 -1.87
N GLY A 11 16.12 -3.04 -1.06
CA GLY A 11 17.33 -3.81 -0.73
C GLY A 11 17.04 -5.07 0.11
N SER A 12 16.00 -5.03 0.94
CA SER A 12 15.59 -6.18 1.75
C SER A 12 14.93 -7.28 0.91
N LEU A 13 14.18 -6.93 -0.14
CA LEU A 13 13.55 -7.90 -1.05
C LEU A 13 14.54 -8.57 -2.01
N ARG A 14 15.72 -7.99 -2.22
CA ARG A 14 16.76 -8.50 -3.14
C ARG A 14 17.88 -9.28 -2.45
N GLN A 15 17.69 -9.70 -1.20
CA GLN A 15 18.67 -10.56 -0.53
C GLN A 15 18.61 -11.97 -1.14
N LEU A 16 19.78 -12.57 -1.38
CA LEU A 16 19.86 -13.95 -1.89
C LEU A 16 19.37 -14.98 -0.86
N ASP A 17 19.66 -14.75 0.43
CA ASP A 17 19.16 -15.59 1.51
C ASP A 17 17.86 -15.01 2.09
N PRO A 18 16.71 -15.71 1.95
CA PRO A 18 15.42 -15.23 2.43
C PRO A 18 15.37 -15.08 3.96
N ARG A 19 16.24 -15.77 4.71
CA ARG A 19 16.34 -15.63 6.17
C ARG A 19 16.83 -14.25 6.58
N ILE A 20 17.55 -13.55 5.70
CA ILE A 20 17.95 -12.15 5.93
C ILE A 20 16.74 -11.24 5.75
N THR A 21 15.96 -11.44 4.69
CA THR A 21 14.72 -10.69 4.42
C THR A 21 13.70 -10.88 5.54
N ALA A 22 13.55 -12.10 6.07
CA ALA A 22 12.62 -12.42 7.16
C ALA A 22 12.90 -11.64 8.45
N LYS A 23 14.14 -11.18 8.67
CA LYS A 23 14.53 -10.35 9.84
C LYS A 23 14.22 -8.87 9.65
N ARG A 24 13.75 -8.45 8.47
CA ARG A 24 13.47 -7.04 8.15
C ARG A 24 12.00 -6.73 8.40
N PRO A 25 11.66 -5.56 8.97
CA PRO A 25 10.28 -5.18 9.26
C PRO A 25 9.56 -4.71 7.98
N LEU A 26 9.36 -5.61 7.03
CA LEU A 26 8.62 -5.34 5.80
C LEU A 26 7.12 -5.41 6.06
N THR A 27 6.35 -4.55 5.39
CA THR A 27 4.89 -4.56 5.41
C THR A 27 4.40 -4.56 3.97
N PHE A 28 3.35 -5.33 3.71
CA PHE A 28 2.74 -5.49 2.40
C PHE A 28 1.30 -4.99 2.40
N PHE A 29 0.87 -4.39 1.29
CA PHE A 29 -0.51 -4.00 1.06
C PHE A 29 -0.92 -4.34 -0.37
N CYS A 30 -1.99 -5.12 -0.52
CA CYS A 30 -2.67 -5.35 -1.78
C CYS A 30 -3.39 -4.08 -2.25
N TYR A 31 -3.24 -3.77 -3.54
CA TYR A 31 -3.93 -2.65 -4.20
C TYR A 31 -4.68 -3.09 -5.47
N GLY A 32 -4.32 -4.24 -6.05
CA GLY A 32 -4.91 -4.73 -7.29
C GLY A 32 -4.49 -6.16 -7.54
N VAL A 33 -5.04 -6.72 -8.61
CA VAL A 33 -4.76 -8.06 -9.10
C VAL A 33 -4.50 -7.98 -10.59
N GLY A 34 -3.58 -8.81 -11.09
CA GLY A 34 -3.29 -8.94 -12.52
C GLY A 34 -4.10 -10.07 -13.14
N ILE A 35 -3.70 -11.30 -12.83
CA ILE A 35 -4.32 -12.53 -13.36
C ILE A 35 -5.34 -13.06 -12.33
N LEU A 36 -6.53 -13.44 -12.81
CA LEU A 36 -7.56 -14.13 -12.05
C LEU A 36 -8.03 -15.34 -12.87
N GLU A 37 -7.91 -16.54 -12.31
CA GLU A 37 -8.35 -17.78 -12.92
C GLU A 37 -9.42 -18.43 -12.03
N GLY A 38 -10.52 -18.89 -12.63
CA GLY A 38 -11.53 -19.69 -11.92
C GLY A 38 -12.40 -18.94 -10.90
N GLY A 39 -12.55 -17.62 -11.03
CA GLY A 39 -13.40 -16.84 -10.13
C GLY A 39 -13.80 -15.48 -10.70
N GLU A 40 -14.68 -14.80 -9.98
CA GLU A 40 -15.14 -13.45 -10.30
C GLU A 40 -14.70 -12.48 -9.20
N LEU A 41 -14.51 -11.23 -9.59
CA LEU A 41 -14.19 -10.13 -8.68
C LEU A 41 -15.20 -9.01 -8.88
N PRO A 42 -15.49 -8.22 -7.83
CA PRO A 42 -16.37 -7.07 -7.98
C PRO A 42 -15.93 -6.13 -9.10
N ASP A 43 -16.90 -5.50 -9.77
CA ASP A 43 -16.65 -4.61 -10.91
C ASP A 43 -15.97 -3.29 -10.51
N THR A 44 -16.11 -2.90 -9.24
CA THR A 44 -15.50 -1.68 -8.72
C THR A 44 -14.16 -1.97 -8.05
N HIS A 45 -13.20 -1.06 -8.22
CA HIS A 45 -11.90 -1.16 -7.56
C HIS A 45 -12.02 -1.24 -6.04
N LEU A 46 -12.91 -0.45 -5.43
CA LEU A 46 -13.20 -0.55 -3.99
C LEU A 46 -13.77 -1.92 -3.61
N GLY A 47 -14.70 -2.46 -4.40
CA GLY A 47 -15.24 -3.81 -4.16
C GLY A 47 -14.14 -4.87 -4.16
N ARG A 48 -13.18 -4.79 -5.09
CA ARG A 48 -12.02 -5.70 -5.13
C ARG A 48 -11.14 -5.56 -3.89
N LEU A 49 -10.88 -4.34 -3.42
CA LEU A 49 -10.13 -4.10 -2.18
C LEU A 49 -10.84 -4.68 -0.94
N LEU A 50 -12.17 -4.61 -0.89
CA LEU A 50 -12.95 -5.23 0.17
C LEU A 50 -12.92 -6.77 0.07
N GLN A 51 -12.96 -7.32 -1.15
CA GLN A 51 -12.81 -8.75 -1.38
C GLN A 51 -11.43 -9.25 -0.92
N PHE A 52 -10.36 -8.52 -1.20
CA PHE A 52 -9.02 -8.84 -0.70
C PHE A 52 -8.97 -8.87 0.82
N LYS A 53 -9.61 -7.91 1.51
CA LYS A 53 -9.73 -7.94 2.97
C LYS A 53 -10.50 -9.17 3.45
N ALA A 54 -11.59 -9.53 2.78
CA ALA A 54 -12.38 -10.71 3.12
C ALA A 54 -11.57 -12.02 2.99
N TRP A 55 -10.62 -12.07 2.06
CA TRP A 55 -9.66 -13.18 1.93
C TRP A 55 -8.48 -13.13 2.91
N GLY A 56 -8.42 -12.14 3.80
CA GLY A 56 -7.32 -11.97 4.76
C GLY A 56 -6.07 -11.31 4.17
N LEU A 57 -6.13 -10.80 2.93
CA LEU A 57 -5.02 -10.06 2.34
C LEU A 57 -4.94 -8.65 2.96
N PRO A 58 -3.74 -8.16 3.28
CA PRO A 58 -3.58 -6.86 3.90
C PRO A 58 -3.91 -5.77 2.88
N VAL A 59 -4.86 -4.89 3.22
CA VAL A 59 -5.23 -3.71 2.42
C VAL A 59 -5.15 -2.49 3.32
N SER A 60 -4.69 -1.37 2.78
CA SER A 60 -4.60 -0.12 3.53
C SER A 60 -5.94 0.24 4.19
N ASN A 61 -5.89 0.64 5.45
CA ASN A 61 -7.06 1.17 6.17
C ASN A 61 -7.38 2.62 5.79
N ARG A 62 -6.59 3.23 4.91
CA ARG A 62 -6.76 4.60 4.42
C ARG A 62 -7.30 4.62 2.99
N VAL A 63 -8.22 3.73 2.66
CA VAL A 63 -8.92 3.75 1.36
C VAL A 63 -10.25 4.44 1.55
N GLN A 64 -10.60 5.37 0.65
CA GLN A 64 -11.88 6.06 0.67
C GLN A 64 -12.37 6.30 -0.76
N LEU A 65 -13.65 6.04 -1.01
CA LEU A 65 -14.33 6.49 -2.23
C LEU A 65 -14.56 8.00 -2.16
N CYS A 66 -14.24 8.70 -3.24
CA CYS A 66 -14.51 10.12 -3.38
C CYS A 66 -15.38 10.30 -4.63
N ASP A 67 -16.49 11.01 -4.47
CA ASP A 67 -17.51 11.26 -5.50
C ASP A 67 -17.29 12.58 -6.25
N SER A 68 -16.32 13.40 -5.80
CA SER A 68 -15.96 14.66 -6.43
C SER A 68 -14.46 14.98 -6.32
N PRO A 69 -13.92 15.85 -7.19
CA PRO A 69 -12.57 16.37 -7.06
C PRO A 69 -12.30 17.05 -5.70
N GLU A 70 -13.28 17.76 -5.16
CA GLU A 70 -13.20 18.43 -3.87
C GLU A 70 -13.05 17.40 -2.73
N ALA A 71 -13.79 16.30 -2.80
CA ALA A 71 -13.68 15.20 -1.86
C ALA A 71 -12.27 14.56 -1.92
N VAL A 72 -11.68 14.43 -3.11
CA VAL A 72 -10.30 13.95 -3.28
C VAL A 72 -9.29 14.91 -2.64
N LEU A 73 -9.42 16.22 -2.87
CA LEU A 73 -8.53 17.22 -2.28
C LEU A 73 -8.63 17.25 -0.75
N ALA A 74 -9.84 17.16 -0.20
CA ALA A 74 -10.08 17.06 1.23
C ALA A 74 -9.46 15.78 1.82
N PHE A 75 -9.56 14.66 1.11
CA PHE A 75 -8.94 13.40 1.49
C PHE A 75 -7.40 13.51 1.53
N ILE A 76 -6.79 14.08 0.49
CA ILE A 76 -5.33 14.33 0.43
C ILE A 76 -4.89 15.22 1.59
N ALA A 77 -5.61 16.31 1.87
CA ALA A 77 -5.30 17.24 2.95
C ALA A 77 -5.35 16.53 4.32
N ARG A 78 -6.35 15.66 4.54
CA ARG A 78 -6.46 14.85 5.76
C ARG A 78 -5.30 13.87 5.89
N LEU A 79 -4.94 13.16 4.83
CA LEU A 79 -3.79 12.25 4.83
C LEU A 79 -2.47 12.97 5.14
N LYS A 80 -2.24 14.15 4.56
CA LYS A 80 -1.04 14.96 4.84
C LYS A 80 -0.94 15.37 6.32
N LYS A 81 -2.06 15.74 6.95
CA LYS A 81 -2.11 16.05 8.39
C LYS A 81 -1.75 14.83 9.25
N THR A 82 -2.27 13.66 8.91
CA THR A 82 -1.98 12.41 9.64
C THR A 82 -0.54 11.92 9.43
N ALA A 83 0.00 12.04 8.21
CA ALA A 83 1.35 11.60 7.88
C ALA A 83 2.46 12.43 8.54
N ARG A 84 2.17 13.70 8.90
CA ARG A 84 3.14 14.59 9.57
C ARG A 84 3.56 14.12 10.97
N ARG A 85 2.91 13.10 11.55
CA ARG A 85 3.30 12.43 12.81
C ARG A 85 4.20 11.20 12.61
N SER A 86 4.51 10.81 11.38
CA SER A 86 5.39 9.66 11.08
C SER A 86 6.21 9.93 9.82
N VAL A 87 7.41 10.48 10.02
CA VAL A 87 8.53 10.62 9.06
C VAL A 87 8.14 10.83 7.59
N LEU A 88 8.00 12.10 7.18
CA LEU A 88 8.01 12.46 5.77
C LEU A 88 9.45 12.30 5.23
N ILE A 89 9.66 11.35 4.32
CA ILE A 89 10.77 11.45 3.36
C ILE A 89 10.15 11.62 1.98
N SER A 90 10.03 12.89 1.59
CA SER A 90 9.79 13.30 0.22
C SER A 90 11.12 13.22 -0.54
N MET A 91 11.23 12.36 -1.54
CA MET A 91 12.16 12.57 -2.65
C MET A 91 11.42 12.29 -3.96
N VAL A 92 11.31 13.35 -4.73
CA VAL A 92 10.99 13.41 -6.16
C VAL A 92 11.95 12.47 -6.90
N TRP A 93 11.35 11.56 -7.69
CA TRP A 93 11.90 10.54 -8.61
C TRP A 93 13.22 9.84 -8.23
#